data_AF-A0A2Z7DEI3-F1
#
_entry.id   AF-A0A2Z7DEI3-F1
#
_cell.length_a   1.000
_cell.length_b   1.000
_cell.length_c   1.000
_cell.angle_alpha   90.00
_cell.angle_beta   90.00
_cell.angle_gamma   90.00
#
_symmetry.space_group_name_H-M   'P 1'
#
loop_
_entity.id
_entity.type
_entity.pdbx_description
1 polymer ?
#
loop_
_entity_poly.entity_id
_entity_poly.type
_entity_poly.pdbx_seq_one_letter_code
_entity_poly.pdbx_strand_id
1 'polypeptide(L)'
;MTVREYASKFSALLAYVPHVAGRETAKSTRFVEGLNEELYQSVLTSKPKMYAEAVDSSINIEEGMRSCRTRRAQVAQAVQSGRFVGQGLSRLRVPSLAISPSSSRWLSSPAAKGFDPAVSNSRNSLVLALLVLVV
;
A
#
# COMPACT_ATOMS: atom_id res chain seq x y z
N MET A 1 3.78 14.58 7.81
CA MET A 1 2.83 14.46 8.92
C MET A 1 2.57 12.99 9.15
N THR A 2 2.67 12.52 10.38
CA THR A 2 2.37 11.12 10.75
C THR A 2 0.86 10.88 10.82
N VAL A 3 0.44 9.63 10.76
CA VAL A 3 -0.98 9.27 10.93
C VAL A 3 -1.54 9.73 12.27
N ARG A 4 -0.76 9.63 13.35
CA ARG A 4 -1.18 10.08 14.69
C ARG A 4 -1.42 11.59 14.74
N GLU A 5 -0.53 12.38 14.16
CA GLU A 5 -0.69 13.83 14.06
C GLU A 5 -1.91 14.20 13.20
N TYR A 6 -2.10 13.50 12.08
CA TYR A 6 -3.27 13.69 11.23
C TYR A 6 -4.56 13.37 11.98
N ALA A 7 -4.64 12.24 12.69
CA ALA A 7 -5.81 11.86 13.48
C ALA A 7 -6.15 12.89 14.54
N SER A 8 -5.14 13.46 15.21
CA SER A 8 -5.34 14.54 16.18
C SER A 8 -5.86 15.83 15.54
N LYS A 9 -5.37 16.22 14.36
CA LYS A 9 -5.90 17.38 13.62
C LYS A 9 -7.32 17.13 13.12
N PHE A 10 -7.56 15.94 12.59
CA PHE A 10 -8.87 15.52 12.12
C PHE A 10 -9.89 15.55 13.26
N SER A 11 -9.55 15.03 14.43
CA SER A 11 -10.45 15.06 15.60
C SER A 11 -10.76 16.49 16.05
N ALA A 12 -9.79 17.40 16.01
CA ALA A 12 -10.03 18.83 16.28
C ALA A 12 -10.99 19.46 15.26
N LEU A 13 -10.88 19.09 13.97
CA LEU A 13 -11.78 19.60 12.92
C LEU A 13 -13.22 19.13 13.07
N LEU A 14 -13.45 17.94 13.65
CA LEU A 14 -14.80 17.41 13.86
C LEU A 14 -15.66 18.31 14.77
N ALA A 15 -15.04 19.13 15.63
CA ALA A 15 -15.76 20.11 16.44
C ALA A 15 -16.55 21.13 15.58
N TYR A 16 -16.06 21.42 14.37
CA TYR A 16 -16.69 22.36 13.44
C TYR A 16 -17.63 21.67 12.45
N VAL A 17 -17.66 20.34 12.41
CA VAL A 17 -18.38 19.54 11.42
C VAL A 17 -19.28 18.48 12.12
N PRO A 18 -20.31 18.92 12.87
CA PRO A 18 -21.10 18.01 13.71
C PRO A 18 -21.86 16.95 12.91
N HIS A 19 -22.22 17.24 11.66
CA HIS A 19 -22.91 16.31 10.76
C HIS A 19 -22.05 15.12 10.29
N VAL A 20 -20.72 15.26 10.38
CA VAL A 20 -19.76 14.16 10.19
C VAL A 20 -19.45 13.52 11.53
N ALA A 21 -19.19 14.32 12.57
CA ALA A 21 -18.80 13.84 13.89
C ALA A 21 -19.81 12.87 14.51
N GLY A 22 -21.12 13.15 14.33
CA GLY A 22 -22.20 12.31 14.87
C GLY A 22 -22.49 11.02 14.11
N ARG A 23 -21.81 10.76 12.98
CA ARG A 23 -22.00 9.56 12.16
C ARG A 23 -20.68 8.85 11.96
N GLU A 24 -20.47 7.75 12.69
CA GLU A 24 -19.22 7.00 12.65
C GLU A 24 -18.80 6.55 11.24
N THR A 25 -19.76 6.15 10.40
CA THR A 25 -19.49 5.76 9.00
C THR A 25 -19.05 6.94 8.13
N ALA A 26 -19.65 8.12 8.31
CA ALA A 26 -19.24 9.33 7.60
C ALA A 26 -17.86 9.78 8.09
N LYS A 27 -17.64 9.74 9.41
CA LYS A 27 -16.37 10.09 10.04
C LYS A 27 -15.22 9.19 9.61
N SER A 28 -15.42 7.86 9.59
CA SER A 28 -14.43 6.90 9.11
C SER A 28 -14.12 7.11 7.63
N THR A 29 -15.14 7.32 6.80
CA THR A 29 -14.99 7.58 5.37
C THR A 29 -14.20 8.87 5.13
N ARG A 30 -14.56 9.98 5.78
CA ARG A 30 -13.84 11.25 5.67
C ARG A 30 -12.41 11.17 6.17
N PHE A 31 -12.16 10.40 7.23
CA PHE A 31 -10.81 10.18 7.72
C PHE A 31 -9.94 9.48 6.67
N VAL A 32 -10.44 8.39 6.09
CA VAL A 32 -9.75 7.60 5.06
C VAL A 32 -9.52 8.45 3.81
N GLU A 33 -10.53 9.18 3.33
CA GLU A 33 -10.41 10.06 2.15
C GLU A 33 -9.34 11.14 2.29
N GLY A 34 -9.03 11.59 3.52
CA GLY A 34 -7.96 12.56 3.77
C GLY A 34 -6.58 11.96 4.03
N LEU A 35 -6.42 10.62 3.94
CA LEU A 35 -5.11 9.98 4.02
C LEU A 35 -4.31 10.21 2.73
N ASN A 36 -2.97 10.15 2.87
CA ASN A 36 -2.08 10.10 1.70
C ASN A 36 -2.38 8.88 0.84
N GLU A 37 -2.16 8.96 -0.48
CA GLU A 37 -2.48 7.94 -1.47
C GLU A 37 -1.86 6.56 -1.13
N GLU A 38 -0.63 6.56 -0.61
CA GLU A 38 0.06 5.33 -0.16
C GLU A 38 -0.71 4.59 0.94
N LEU A 39 -1.35 5.32 1.85
CA LEU A 39 -2.13 4.77 2.97
C LEU A 39 -3.58 4.55 2.57
N TYR A 40 -4.15 5.44 1.75
CA TYR A 40 -5.54 5.41 1.33
C TYR A 40 -5.94 4.04 0.77
N GLN A 41 -5.21 3.56 -0.25
CA GLN A 41 -5.52 2.27 -0.88
C GLN A 41 -5.40 1.12 0.12
N SER A 42 -4.33 1.11 0.91
CA SER A 42 -4.05 0.06 1.89
C SER A 42 -5.15 -0.01 2.96
N VAL A 43 -5.57 1.12 3.51
CA VAL A 43 -6.64 1.20 4.52
C VAL A 43 -8.01 0.93 3.90
N LEU A 44 -8.25 1.37 2.65
CA LEU A 44 -9.52 1.11 1.96
C LEU A 44 -9.75 -0.40 1.77
N THR A 45 -8.69 -1.18 1.53
CA THR A 45 -8.80 -2.64 1.40
C THR A 45 -9.25 -3.33 2.69
N SER A 46 -8.95 -2.78 3.88
CA SER A 46 -9.43 -3.34 5.14
C SER A 46 -10.91 -3.02 5.42
N LYS A 47 -11.51 -2.12 4.63
CA LYS A 47 -12.93 -1.71 4.72
C LYS A 47 -13.35 -1.36 6.15
N PRO A 48 -12.69 -0.39 6.80
CA PRO A 48 -13.01 -0.01 8.16
C PRO A 48 -14.45 0.50 8.26
N LYS A 49 -15.19 0.00 9.24
CA LYS A 49 -16.59 0.40 9.47
C LYS A 49 -16.67 1.59 10.43
N MET A 50 -15.70 1.69 11.33
CA MET A 50 -15.66 2.69 12.40
C MET A 50 -14.41 3.58 12.30
N TYR A 51 -14.46 4.75 12.93
CA TYR A 51 -13.33 5.68 12.90
C TYR A 51 -12.09 5.10 13.59
N ALA A 52 -12.27 4.44 14.74
CA ALA A 52 -11.18 3.80 15.47
C ALA A 52 -10.46 2.74 14.62
N GLU A 53 -11.21 1.86 13.96
CA GLU A 53 -10.64 0.84 13.07
C GLU A 53 -9.82 1.45 11.93
N ALA A 54 -10.30 2.56 11.36
CA ALA A 54 -9.59 3.27 10.30
C ALA A 54 -8.27 3.87 10.81
N VAL A 55 -8.29 4.48 12.01
CA VAL A 55 -7.08 5.03 12.65
C VAL A 55 -6.08 3.92 12.98
N ASP A 56 -6.53 2.84 13.62
CA ASP A 56 -5.66 1.72 14.01
C ASP A 56 -5.03 1.04 12.80
N SER A 57 -5.84 0.78 11.76
CA SER A 57 -5.35 0.22 10.49
C SER A 57 -4.30 1.14 9.86
N SER A 58 -4.56 2.45 9.85
CA SER A 58 -3.64 3.43 9.27
C SER A 58 -2.31 3.49 10.02
N ILE A 59 -2.33 3.44 11.35
CA ILE A 59 -1.12 3.42 12.19
C ILE A 59 -0.32 2.14 11.93
N ASN A 60 -0.99 0.98 11.96
CA ASN A 60 -0.34 -0.30 11.72
C ASN A 60 0.31 -0.37 10.34
N ILE A 61 -0.36 0.15 9.30
CA ILE A 61 0.20 0.21 7.94
C ILE A 61 1.38 1.18 7.88
N GLU A 62 1.28 2.38 8.46
CA GLU A 62 2.38 3.36 8.49
C GLU A 62 3.63 2.78 9.15
N GLU A 63 3.47 2.10 10.29
CA GLU A 63 4.54 1.43 11.01
C GLU A 63 5.14 0.28 10.19
N GLY A 64 4.30 -0.54 9.55
CA GLY A 64 4.73 -1.62 8.65
C GLY A 64 5.54 -1.11 7.46
N MET A 65 5.09 -0.02 6.82
CA MET A 65 5.80 0.62 5.71
C MET A 65 7.15 1.19 6.15
N ARG A 66 7.20 1.85 7.32
CA ARG A 66 8.45 2.37 7.89
C ARG A 66 9.44 1.24 8.19
N SER A 67 8.99 0.16 8.81
CA SER A 67 9.81 -1.04 9.07
C SER A 67 10.37 -1.64 7.78
N CYS A 68 9.54 -1.79 6.74
CA CYS A 68 9.98 -2.29 5.45
C CYS A 68 11.04 -1.40 4.79
N ARG A 69 10.88 -0.06 4.85
CA ARG A 69 11.88 0.90 4.35
C ARG A 69 13.21 0.75 5.08
N THR A 70 13.19 0.69 6.41
CA THR A 70 14.39 0.50 7.23
C THR A 70 15.11 -0.79 6.89
N ARG A 71 14.39 -1.92 6.78
CA ARG A 71 14.98 -3.21 6.39
C ARG A 71 15.60 -3.16 4.99
N ARG A 72 14.92 -2.54 4.02
CA ARG A 72 15.45 -2.38 2.65
C ARG A 72 16.71 -1.51 2.62
N ALA A 73 16.74 -0.44 3.41
CA ALA A 73 17.91 0.41 3.53
C ALA A 73 19.11 -0.34 4.13
N GLN A 74 18.91 -1.15 5.18
CA GLN A 74 19.97 -1.96 5.78
C GLN A 74 20.54 -2.98 4.78
N VAL A 75 19.68 -3.69 4.03
CA VAL A 75 20.13 -4.63 2.99
C VAL A 75 20.91 -3.91 1.89
N ALA A 76 20.43 -2.74 1.44
CA ALA A 76 21.13 -1.94 0.44
C ALA A 76 22.52 -1.50 0.93
N GLN A 77 22.63 -1.07 2.19
CA GLN A 77 23.91 -0.69 2.80
C GLN A 77 24.85 -1.89 2.97
N ALA A 78 24.35 -3.07 3.37
CA ALA A 78 25.17 -4.27 3.47
C ALA A 78 25.72 -4.72 2.10
N VAL A 79 24.90 -4.64 1.05
CA VAL A 79 25.32 -4.96 -0.33
C VAL A 79 26.36 -3.96 -0.86
N GLN A 80 26.26 -2.68 -0.49
CA GLN A 80 27.26 -1.66 -0.86
C GLN A 80 28.55 -1.79 -0.05
N SER A 81 28.45 -2.08 1.25
CA SER A 81 29.61 -2.31 2.13
C SER A 81 30.36 -3.60 1.79
N GLY A 82 29.71 -4.58 1.16
CA GLY A 82 30.33 -5.83 0.71
C GLY A 82 31.14 -5.74 -0.58
N ARG A 83 31.32 -4.54 -1.18
CA ARG A 83 32.02 -4.36 -2.49
C ARG A 83 33.38 -3.66 -2.43
N PHE A 84 34.06 -3.65 -1.28
CA PHE A 84 35.46 -3.20 -1.21
C PHE A 84 36.33 -4.14 -0.38
N VAL A 85 36.63 -5.31 -0.93
CA VAL A 85 37.91 -6.01 -0.71
C VAL A 85 38.40 -6.48 -2.08
N GLY A 86 39.46 -5.87 -2.56
CA GLY A 86 40.09 -6.21 -3.83
C GLY A 86 41.05 -7.40 -3.71
N GLN A 87 41.07 -8.16 -4.81
CA GLN A 87 42.16 -8.97 -5.39
C GLN A 87 42.44 -10.39 -4.85
N GLY A 88 42.21 -11.36 -5.76
CA GLY A 88 42.64 -12.75 -5.65
C GLY A 88 42.21 -13.58 -6.87
N LEU A 89 42.89 -13.35 -8.00
CA LEU A 89 42.93 -14.03 -9.31
C LEU A 89 42.09 -15.32 -9.57
N SER A 90 41.38 -15.26 -10.70
CA SER A 90 41.30 -16.31 -11.74
C SER A 90 40.91 -17.75 -11.37
N ARG A 91 39.70 -18.18 -11.74
CA ARG A 91 39.57 -19.49 -12.41
C ARG A 91 38.33 -19.58 -13.31
N LEU A 92 38.59 -19.51 -14.60
CA LEU A 92 37.72 -20.00 -15.67
C LEU A 92 37.36 -21.47 -15.40
N ARG A 93 36.07 -21.83 -15.34
CA ARG A 93 35.60 -23.16 -15.75
C ARG A 93 34.07 -23.20 -15.95
N VAL A 94 33.66 -23.20 -17.21
CA VAL A 94 32.48 -23.92 -17.72
C VAL A 94 33.01 -24.98 -18.73
N PRO A 95 32.27 -25.99 -19.22
CA PRO A 95 30.88 -26.43 -18.95
C PRO A 95 30.73 -27.97 -18.75
N SER A 96 29.51 -28.48 -18.47
CA SER A 96 28.79 -29.50 -19.29
C SER A 96 27.87 -30.49 -18.57
N LEU A 97 26.68 -30.61 -19.17
CA LEU A 97 25.82 -31.79 -19.41
C LEU A 97 25.02 -32.46 -18.27
N ALA A 98 23.71 -32.15 -18.34
CA ALA A 98 22.58 -33.08 -18.48
C ALA A 98 22.46 -34.30 -17.55
N ILE A 99 21.49 -34.26 -16.64
CA ILE A 99 20.52 -35.36 -16.42
C ILE A 99 19.16 -34.73 -16.06
N SER A 100 18.14 -35.04 -16.86
CA SER A 100 16.71 -35.12 -16.52
C SER A 100 16.32 -36.56 -16.88
N PRO A 101 15.41 -37.28 -16.19
CA PRO A 101 14.04 -36.83 -15.96
C PRO A 101 13.41 -37.26 -14.62
N SER A 102 12.26 -36.67 -14.27
CA SER A 102 11.00 -37.39 -14.08
C SER A 102 10.06 -36.71 -13.09
N SER A 103 8.78 -36.70 -13.48
CA SER A 103 7.58 -36.53 -12.66
C SER A 103 7.02 -35.11 -12.50
N SER A 104 6.27 -34.69 -13.51
CA SER A 104 5.16 -33.74 -13.35
C SER A 104 3.92 -34.30 -14.06
N ARG A 105 3.17 -35.13 -13.33
CA ARG A 105 1.81 -35.53 -13.65
C ARG A 105 0.88 -34.78 -12.70
N TRP A 106 0.32 -33.66 -13.13
CA TRP A 106 -1.01 -33.22 -12.70
C TRP A 106 -1.68 -32.46 -13.83
N LEU A 107 -2.94 -32.84 -14.03
CA LEU A 107 -3.78 -32.62 -15.19
C LEU A 107 -4.49 -31.25 -15.17
N SER A 108 -4.72 -30.75 -16.38
CA SER A 108 -5.94 -30.07 -16.85
C SER A 108 -6.22 -28.60 -16.48
N SER A 109 -6.20 -27.77 -17.53
CA SER A 109 -7.02 -26.56 -17.74
C SER A 109 -8.53 -26.91 -17.75
N PRO A 110 -9.50 -25.95 -17.68
CA PRO A 110 -9.73 -25.01 -18.79
C PRO A 110 -10.32 -23.61 -18.45
N ALA A 111 -10.36 -22.79 -19.51
CA ALA A 111 -11.34 -21.72 -19.81
C ALA A 111 -11.14 -20.32 -19.20
N ALA A 112 -10.45 -19.47 -19.98
CA ALA A 112 -10.57 -18.03 -19.91
C ALA A 112 -11.97 -17.57 -20.36
N LYS A 113 -12.65 -16.77 -19.54
CA LYS A 113 -13.86 -16.02 -19.90
C LYS A 113 -13.50 -14.54 -19.85
N GLY A 114 -13.63 -13.87 -20.99
CA GLY A 114 -13.26 -12.48 -21.20
C GLY A 114 -14.01 -11.50 -20.29
N PHE A 115 -13.35 -10.40 -19.97
CA PHE A 115 -13.90 -9.30 -19.18
C PHE A 115 -13.86 -8.05 -20.06
N ASP A 116 -15.04 -7.55 -20.44
CA ASP A 116 -15.21 -6.29 -21.16
C ASP A 116 -15.23 -5.11 -20.17
N PRO A 117 -14.45 -4.03 -20.38
CA PRO A 117 -14.56 -2.82 -19.59
C PRO A 117 -15.58 -1.85 -20.21
N ALA A 118 -16.83 -1.93 -19.73
CA ALA A 118 -17.81 -0.88 -20.00
C ALA A 118 -17.51 0.35 -19.14
N VAL A 119 -17.18 1.43 -19.84
CA VAL A 119 -17.09 2.81 -19.38
C VAL A 119 -18.30 3.20 -18.51
N SER A 120 -18.04 3.82 -17.36
CA SER A 120 -19.06 4.61 -16.65
C SER A 120 -18.44 5.94 -16.28
N ASN A 121 -18.81 6.95 -17.04
CA ASN A 121 -18.48 8.34 -16.83
C ASN A 121 -19.68 9.04 -16.16
N SER A 122 -19.37 10.11 -15.44
CA SER A 122 -20.26 11.23 -15.16
C SER A 122 -21.19 11.12 -13.95
N ARG A 123 -20.80 11.83 -12.87
CA ARG A 123 -21.59 12.96 -12.31
C ARG A 123 -21.03 13.62 -11.03
N ASN A 124 -19.98 13.07 -10.40
CA ASN A 124 -19.49 13.58 -9.10
C ASN A 124 -18.30 14.56 -9.19
N SER A 125 -17.97 15.05 -10.39
CA SER A 125 -16.74 15.79 -10.66
C SER A 125 -16.67 17.21 -10.04
N LEU A 126 -17.81 17.86 -9.75
CA LEU A 126 -17.79 19.24 -9.26
C LEU A 126 -17.62 19.33 -7.74
N VAL A 127 -18.11 18.33 -7.00
CA VAL A 127 -18.01 18.29 -5.53
C VAL A 127 -16.59 17.90 -5.11
N LEU A 128 -15.93 17.02 -5.87
CA LEU A 128 -14.53 16.65 -5.65
C LEU A 128 -13.58 17.79 -6.01
N ALA A 129 -13.89 18.59 -7.04
CA ALA A 129 -13.08 19.75 -7.41
C ALA A 129 -13.07 20.84 -6.32
N LEU A 130 -14.19 21.05 -5.61
CA LEU A 130 -14.25 22.02 -4.50
C LEU A 130 -13.48 21.58 -3.25
N LEU A 131 -13.33 20.26 -3.05
CA LEU A 131 -12.62 19.69 -1.89
C LEU A 131 -11.08 19.76 -2.05
N VAL A 132 -10.59 19.83 -3.29
CA VAL A 132 -9.16 19.92 -3.60
C VAL A 132 -8.64 21.37 -3.58
N LEU A 133 -9.51 22.38 -3.74
CA LEU A 133 -9.10 23.80 -3.86
C LEU A 133 -8.76 24.49 -2.52
N VAL A 134 -8.79 23.76 -1.39
CA VAL A 134 -8.51 24.32 -0.05
C VAL A 134 -7.18 23.78 0.54
N VAL A 135 -6.31 23.22 -0.30
CA VAL A 135 -4.94 22.82 0.08
C VAL A 135 -3.91 23.73 -0.56
#